data_AF-A0A522JNE8-F1
#
_entry.id   AF-A0A522JNE8-F1
#
_cell.length_a   1.000
_cell.length_b   1.000
_cell.length_c   1.000
_cell.angle_alpha   90.00
_cell.angle_beta   90.00
_cell.angle_gamma   90.00
#
_symmetry.space_group_name_H-M   'P 1'
#
loop_
_entity.id
_entity.type
_entity.pdbx_description
1 polymer ?
#
loop_
_entity_poly.entity_id
_entity_poly.type
_entity_poly.pdbx_seq_one_letter_code
_entity_poly.pdbx_strand_id
1 'polypeptide(L)'
;MPSEQQNQLHQVAIKDLEAAQALIEDDVRRVYFNGFAVTIGAGDGTIALKIGTKHVGVIHASATTLKDLAEKLNITIRDMEEKTGITVKTIDQINEAMTAKAAVKK
;
A
#
# COMPACT_ATOMS: atom_id res chain seq x y z
N MET A 1 -7.49 22.11 -19.51
CA MET A 1 -8.69 21.46 -18.95
C MET A 1 -8.33 20.02 -18.66
N PRO A 2 -8.53 19.48 -17.45
CA PRO A 2 -8.32 18.06 -17.20
C PRO A 2 -9.20 17.23 -18.15
N SER A 3 -8.65 16.19 -18.76
CA SER A 3 -9.38 15.36 -19.73
C SER A 3 -10.54 14.62 -19.05
N GLU A 4 -11.62 14.33 -19.77
CA GLU A 4 -12.79 13.60 -19.23
C GLU A 4 -12.41 12.27 -18.55
N GLN A 5 -11.35 11.59 -19.04
CA GLN A 5 -10.77 10.42 -18.40
C GLN A 5 -10.19 10.69 -17.01
N GLN A 6 -9.55 11.85 -16.78
CA GLN A 6 -9.05 12.24 -15.46
C GLN A 6 -10.18 12.52 -14.48
N ASN A 7 -11.30 13.08 -14.95
CA ASN A 7 -12.49 13.29 -14.12
C ASN A 7 -13.21 11.97 -13.79
N GLN A 8 -13.27 11.03 -14.74
CA GLN A 8 -13.86 9.71 -14.50
C GLN A 8 -13.02 8.87 -13.53
N LEU A 9 -11.69 8.87 -13.68
CA LEU A 9 -10.78 8.20 -12.75
C LEU A 9 -10.87 8.79 -11.34
N HIS A 10 -11.00 10.11 -11.20
CA HIS A 10 -11.23 10.76 -9.90
C HIS A 10 -12.55 10.33 -9.27
N GLN A 11 -13.63 10.27 -10.05
CA GLN A 11 -14.96 9.91 -9.55
C GLN A 11 -15.05 8.42 -9.15
N VAL A 12 -14.39 7.52 -9.87
CA VAL A 12 -14.33 6.09 -9.51
C VAL A 12 -13.51 5.89 -8.23
N ALA A 13 -12.37 6.57 -8.11
CA ALA A 13 -11.53 6.49 -6.91
C ALA A 13 -12.27 7.01 -5.66
N ILE A 14 -13.07 8.07 -5.79
CA ILE A 14 -13.88 8.62 -4.68
C ILE A 14 -14.96 7.61 -4.24
N LYS A 15 -15.67 6.98 -5.18
CA LYS A 15 -16.71 5.98 -4.86
C LYS A 15 -16.17 4.73 -4.15
N ASP A 16 -15.02 4.22 -4.59
CA ASP A 16 -14.40 3.04 -3.96
C ASP A 16 -13.90 3.37 -2.52
N LEU A 17 -13.45 4.61 -2.29
CA LEU A 17 -13.09 5.12 -0.96
C LEU A 17 -14.31 5.29 -0.03
N GLU A 18 -15.44 5.74 -0.57
CA GLU A 18 -16.70 5.85 0.18
C GLU A 18 -17.24 4.47 0.59
N ALA A 19 -17.14 3.47 -0.30
CA ALA A 19 -17.53 2.08 0.01
C ALA A 19 -16.64 1.45 1.09
N ALA A 20 -15.33 1.74 1.07
CA ALA A 20 -14.43 1.31 2.13
C ALA A 20 -14.70 2.03 3.46
N GLN A 21 -15.05 3.32 3.43
CA GLN A 21 -15.43 4.08 4.63
C GLN A 21 -16.73 3.58 5.28
N ALA A 22 -17.68 3.08 4.49
CA ALA A 22 -18.92 2.50 5.00
C ALA A 22 -18.73 1.18 5.77
N LEU A 23 -17.61 0.49 5.58
CA LEU A 23 -17.25 -0.75 6.29
C LEU A 23 -16.48 -0.49 7.60
N ILE A 24 -16.12 0.76 7.88
CA ILE A 24 -15.29 1.15 9.02
C ILE A 24 -16.22 1.72 10.10
N GLU A 25 -16.39 0.99 11.21
CA GLU A 25 -17.11 1.48 12.40
C GLU A 25 -16.44 2.76 12.95
N ASP A 26 -17.22 3.63 13.60
CA ASP A 26 -16.76 4.96 14.08
C ASP A 26 -15.55 4.90 15.04
N ASP A 27 -15.25 3.74 15.65
CA ASP A 27 -14.16 3.56 16.62
C ASP A 27 -12.86 3.00 16.02
N VAL A 28 -12.76 2.88 14.69
CA VAL A 28 -11.52 2.40 14.06
C VAL A 28 -10.49 3.51 13.92
N ARG A 29 -9.37 3.37 14.63
CA ARG A 29 -8.24 4.29 14.53
C ARG A 29 -7.61 4.24 13.15
N ARG A 30 -7.75 5.32 12.38
CA ARG A 30 -7.12 5.47 11.06
C ARG A 30 -5.63 5.77 11.21
N VAL A 31 -4.80 5.04 10.46
CA VAL A 31 -3.34 5.24 10.45
C VAL A 31 -2.88 5.35 9.01
N TYR A 32 -2.28 6.49 8.66
CA TYR A 32 -1.50 6.61 7.44
C TYR A 32 -0.06 6.14 7.71
N PHE A 33 0.54 5.42 6.79
CA PHE A 33 1.93 4.99 6.87
C PHE A 33 2.56 5.00 5.47
N ASN A 34 3.83 5.34 5.38
CA ASN A 34 4.60 5.35 4.12
C ASN A 34 5.79 4.38 4.14
N GLY A 35 5.80 3.50 5.13
CA GLY A 35 6.76 2.42 5.27
C GLY A 35 6.32 1.46 6.35
N PHE A 36 6.88 0.27 6.32
CA PHE A 36 6.67 -0.73 7.35
C PHE A 36 7.89 -1.64 7.47
N ALA A 37 8.00 -2.34 8.59
CA ALA A 37 8.95 -3.43 8.77
C ALA A 37 8.18 -4.67 9.22
N VAL A 38 8.58 -5.85 8.74
CA VAL A 38 7.96 -7.12 9.10
C VAL A 38 8.99 -8.00 9.80
N THR A 39 8.62 -8.58 10.93
CA THR A 39 9.37 -9.64 11.61
C THR A 39 8.49 -10.87 11.77
N ILE A 40 9.10 -12.06 11.73
CA ILE A 40 8.39 -13.34 11.85
C ILE A 40 8.87 -14.06 13.11
N GLY A 41 7.94 -14.51 13.94
CA GLY A 41 8.14 -15.37 15.09
C GLY A 41 7.79 -16.83 14.79
N ALA A 42 7.75 -17.68 15.82
CA ALA A 42 7.52 -19.12 15.67
C ALA A 42 6.10 -19.54 15.23
N GLY A 43 5.23 -18.58 14.89
CA GLY A 43 3.83 -18.83 14.50
C GLY A 43 3.02 -17.57 14.20
N ASP A 44 3.55 -16.41 14.55
CA ASP A 44 3.02 -15.09 14.24
C ASP A 44 4.06 -14.25 13.51
N GLY A 45 3.63 -13.08 13.07
CA GLY A 45 4.53 -12.02 12.67
C GLY A 45 4.01 -10.67 13.11
N THR A 46 4.94 -9.72 13.13
CA THR A 46 4.71 -8.36 13.59
C THR A 46 5.01 -7.40 12.45
N ILE A 47 4.06 -6.53 12.14
CA ILE A 47 4.21 -5.44 11.17
C ILE A 47 4.29 -4.13 11.95
N ALA A 48 5.45 -3.48 11.94
CA ALA A 48 5.63 -2.15 12.50
C ALA A 48 5.44 -1.08 11.41
N LEU A 49 4.40 -0.26 11.55
CA LEU A 49 4.06 0.81 10.61
C LEU A 49 4.90 2.07 10.90
N LYS A 50 5.35 2.74 9.85
CA LYS A 50 6.20 3.94 9.93
C LYS A 50 5.64 5.11 9.15
N ILE A 51 5.80 6.31 9.70
CA ILE A 51 5.72 7.58 8.97
C ILE A 51 7.11 8.22 9.04
N GLY A 52 7.82 8.23 7.91
CA GLY A 52 9.22 8.60 7.88
C GLY A 52 10.05 7.67 8.79
N THR A 53 10.71 8.23 9.80
CA THR A 53 11.52 7.47 10.77
C THR A 53 10.76 7.04 12.03
N LYS A 54 9.51 7.49 12.21
CA LYS A 54 8.74 7.27 13.44
C LYS A 54 7.79 6.08 13.30
N HIS A 55 7.79 5.20 14.29
CA HIS A 55 6.79 4.13 14.42
C HIS A 55 5.44 4.71 14.86
N VAL A 56 4.37 4.36 14.12
CA VAL A 56 3.02 4.90 14.34
C VAL A 56 1.99 3.83 14.71
N GLY A 57 2.33 2.56 14.54
CA GLY A 57 1.47 1.44 14.89
C GLY A 57 2.21 0.11 14.78
N VAL A 58 1.68 -0.89 15.46
CA VAL A 58 2.17 -2.28 15.40
C VAL A 58 0.97 -3.18 15.21
N ILE A 59 1.06 -4.10 14.25
CA ILE A 59 0.06 -5.12 13.99
C ILE A 59 0.71 -6.48 14.29
N HIS A 60 0.07 -7.27 15.14
CA HIS A 60 0.42 -8.67 15.36
C HIS A 60 -0.60 -9.54 14.64
N ALA A 61 -0.14 -10.54 13.91
CA ALA A 61 -1.00 -11.42 13.14
C ALA A 61 -0.41 -12.84 13.08
N SER A 62 -1.28 -13.85 13.09
CA SER A 62 -0.87 -15.23 12.84
C SER A 62 -0.27 -15.37 11.43
N ALA A 63 0.56 -16.39 11.20
CA ALA A 63 1.12 -16.66 9.88
C ALA A 63 0.03 -16.78 8.78
N THR A 64 -1.10 -17.42 9.08
CA THR A 64 -2.23 -17.54 8.14
C THR A 64 -2.86 -16.19 7.85
N THR A 65 -3.06 -15.35 8.87
CA THR A 65 -3.60 -14.00 8.71
C THR A 65 -2.65 -13.11 7.89
N LEU A 66 -1.34 -13.22 8.09
CA LEU A 66 -0.35 -12.50 7.29
C LEU A 66 -0.37 -12.92 5.82
N LYS A 67 -0.52 -14.22 5.56
CA LYS A 67 -0.63 -14.74 4.19
C LYS A 67 -1.88 -14.21 3.48
N ASP A 68 -3.04 -14.28 4.15
CA ASP A 68 -4.30 -13.76 3.62
C ASP A 68 -4.22 -12.23 3.38
N LEU A 69 -3.62 -11.48 4.30
CA LEU A 69 -3.37 -10.04 4.13
C LEU A 69 -2.52 -9.76 2.88
N ALA A 70 -1.40 -10.47 2.71
CA ALA A 70 -0.52 -10.27 1.57
C ALA A 70 -1.22 -10.59 0.23
N GLU A 71 -2.04 -11.63 0.19
CA GLU A 71 -2.79 -12.00 -1.02
C GLU A 71 -3.85 -10.96 -1.38
N LYS A 72 -4.63 -10.49 -0.39
CA LYS A 72 -5.64 -9.45 -0.61
C LYS A 72 -5.04 -8.12 -1.03
N LEU A 73 -3.90 -7.73 -0.45
CA LEU A 73 -3.18 -6.53 -0.87
C LEU A 73 -2.68 -6.64 -2.32
N ASN A 74 -2.12 -7.80 -2.70
CA ASN A 74 -1.67 -8.02 -4.08
C ASN A 74 -2.81 -7.97 -5.09
N ILE A 75 -3.97 -8.55 -4.76
CA ILE A 75 -5.18 -8.46 -5.60
C ILE A 75 -5.62 -7.00 -5.73
N THR A 76 -5.71 -6.28 -4.61
CA THR A 76 -6.14 -4.87 -4.60
C THR A 76 -5.21 -3.98 -5.43
N ILE A 77 -3.88 -4.21 -5.34
CA ILE A 77 -2.90 -3.47 -6.15
C ILE A 77 -3.13 -3.77 -7.63
N ARG A 78 -3.28 -5.04 -8.02
CA ARG A 78 -3.53 -5.42 -9.42
C ARG A 78 -4.80 -4.77 -9.96
N ASP A 79 -5.91 -4.85 -9.22
CA ASP A 79 -7.18 -4.23 -9.62
C ASP A 79 -7.04 -2.72 -9.82
N MET A 80 -6.27 -2.04 -8.95
CA MET A 80 -5.98 -0.61 -9.08
C MET A 80 -5.11 -0.31 -10.31
N GLU A 81 -4.06 -1.10 -10.56
CA GLU A 81 -3.19 -0.95 -11.72
C GLU A 81 -3.96 -1.15 -13.03
N GLU A 82 -4.84 -2.16 -13.10
CA GLU A 82 -5.72 -2.43 -14.23
C GLU A 82 -6.70 -1.27 -14.47
N LYS A 83 -7.32 -0.75 -13.42
CA LYS A 83 -8.27 0.38 -13.51
C LYS A 83 -7.59 1.69 -13.94
N THR A 84 -6.36 1.94 -13.50
CA THR A 84 -5.67 3.22 -13.71
C THR A 84 -4.71 3.23 -14.89
N GLY A 85 -4.28 2.05 -15.37
CA GLY A 85 -3.23 1.91 -16.39
C GLY A 85 -1.83 2.27 -15.88
N ILE A 86 -1.64 2.42 -14.57
CA ILE A 86 -0.36 2.75 -13.94
C ILE A 86 0.22 1.47 -13.34
N THR A 87 1.52 1.24 -13.52
CA THR A 87 2.26 0.20 -12.78
C THR A 87 2.93 0.83 -11.57
N VAL A 88 2.57 0.36 -10.37
CA VAL A 88 3.15 0.75 -9.11
C VAL A 88 4.41 -0.08 -8.86
N LYS A 89 5.54 0.61 -8.69
CA LYS A 89 6.81 -0.02 -8.34
C LYS A 89 6.92 -0.21 -6.84
N THR A 90 7.60 -1.28 -6.43
CA THR A 90 8.02 -1.44 -5.04
C THR A 90 9.11 -0.43 -4.69
N ILE A 91 9.30 -0.17 -3.39
CA ILE A 91 10.37 0.71 -2.91
C ILE A 91 11.74 0.18 -3.34
N ASP A 92 11.95 -1.14 -3.32
CA ASP A 92 13.20 -1.77 -3.75
C ASP A 92 13.47 -1.54 -5.24
N GLN A 93 12.45 -1.70 -6.09
CA GLN A 93 12.56 -1.42 -7.53
C GLN A 93 12.86 0.06 -7.81
N ILE A 94 12.32 0.97 -6.99
CA ILE A 94 12.64 2.41 -7.09
C ILE A 94 14.09 2.65 -6.70
N ASN A 95 14.55 2.05 -5.59
CA ASN A 95 15.92 2.18 -5.11
C ASN A 95 16.93 1.63 -6.13
N GLU A 96 16.69 0.44 -6.68
CA GLU A 96 17.49 -0.16 -7.76
C GLU A 96 17.56 0.74 -9.00
N ALA A 97 16.43 1.32 -9.42
CA ALA A 97 16.40 2.22 -10.56
C ALA A 97 17.20 3.52 -10.31
N MET A 98 17.21 4.03 -9.07
CA MET A 98 17.97 5.22 -8.70
C MET A 98 19.48 4.96 -8.65
N THR A 99 19.90 3.81 -8.10
CA THR A 99 21.32 3.44 -8.04
C THR A 99 21.87 3.10 -9.43
N ALA A 100 21.11 2.39 -10.27
CA ALA A 100 21.50 2.10 -11.65
C ALA A 100 21.70 3.36 -12.49
N LYS A 101 20.79 4.34 -12.38
CA LYS A 101 20.93 5.64 -13.09
C LYS A 101 22.13 6.46 -12.61
N ALA A 102 22.54 6.33 -11.36
CA ALA A 102 23.73 7.00 -10.84
C ALA A 102 25.03 6.38 -11.38
N ALA A 103 25.04 5.08 -11.67
CA ALA A 103 26.20 4.37 -12.23
C ALA A 103 26.43 4.67 -13.73
N VAL A 104 25.36 4.89 -14.51
CA VAL A 104 25.44 5.17 -15.96
C VAL A 104 25.89 6.61 -16.27
N LYS A 105 25.88 7.51 -15.28
CA LYS A 105 26.35 8.90 -15.43
C LYS A 105 27.84 9.13 -15.09
N LYS A 106 28.59 8.05 -14.81
CA LYS A 106 30.05 8.08 -14.66
C LYS A 106 30.72 7.54 -15.91
#